data_AF-Q7U5C6-F1
#
_entry.id   AF-Q7U5C6-F1
#
_cell.length_a   1.000
_cell.length_b   1.000
_cell.length_c   1.000
_cell.angle_alpha   90.00
_cell.angle_beta   90.00
_cell.angle_gamma   90.00
#
_symmetry.space_group_name_H-M   'P 1'
#
loop_
_entity.id
_entity.type
_entity.pdbx_description
1 polymer ?
#
loop_
_entity_poly.entity_id
_entity_poly.type
_entity_poly.pdbx_seq_one_letter_code
_entity_poly.pdbx_strand_id
1 'polypeptide(L)'
;MNEQTAPLDLTIAETALERGDYGQCLEQLTPLAEARPLPDPEGARVRLLMVTALMGQGRDQEALTICQLLSRSGETQLRQQARQLLTILEAPALDRPERWSMRLPPLSIQASGDAAPVSSRRRRTRKPPPPPPPPTGPTRPPALGFAVLVAAVLLALTVALSGCVRMQADLSSPAPDRLQLAWEIQSSTDQLLPWQQRFDRTLQTLRPDVTVEHPRPGAQRITTAAMPSAAFRSTLTQVFQLLSASAGIDLPEPRIRLVERNWLVGVQQRLILQLDLDRLPDLPGVDLALGLNQGQVNQTLRSNEDINLEASSWRWSPLGLGSLVVAVLLLLSLLLQGVRRRLGFGFPELPS
;
A
#
# COMPACT_ATOMS: atom_id res chain seq x y z
N MET A 1 -26.26 -6.52 -40.54
CA MET A 1 -26.13 -7.85 -39.89
C MET A 1 -24.79 -7.85 -39.18
N ASN A 2 -24.73 -7.26 -37.98
CA ASN A 2 -23.50 -7.19 -37.18
C ASN A 2 -23.55 -8.34 -36.20
N GLU A 3 -22.92 -9.46 -36.57
CA GLU A 3 -22.60 -10.51 -35.61
C GLU A 3 -21.60 -9.92 -34.60
N GLN A 4 -22.09 -9.54 -33.43
CA GLN A 4 -21.27 -9.21 -32.28
C GLN A 4 -20.54 -10.50 -31.86
N THR A 5 -19.32 -10.65 -32.34
CA THR A 5 -18.44 -11.77 -32.02
C THR A 5 -18.20 -11.75 -30.50
N ALA A 6 -18.58 -12.83 -29.82
CA ALA A 6 -18.37 -12.96 -28.38
C ALA A 6 -16.89 -12.73 -28.01
N PRO A 7 -16.61 -12.06 -26.86
CA PRO A 7 -15.24 -11.81 -26.41
C PRO A 7 -14.52 -13.15 -26.19
N LEU A 8 -13.28 -13.24 -26.68
CA LEU A 8 -12.47 -14.44 -26.55
C LEU A 8 -12.06 -14.62 -25.08
N ASP A 9 -12.28 -15.80 -24.51
CA ASP A 9 -11.79 -16.12 -23.16
C ASP A 9 -10.29 -16.44 -23.22
N LEU A 10 -9.48 -15.53 -22.67
CA LEU A 10 -8.02 -15.64 -22.62
C LEU A 10 -7.50 -15.95 -21.21
N THR A 11 -8.40 -16.18 -20.24
CA THR A 11 -8.06 -16.27 -18.81
C THR A 11 -7.03 -17.35 -18.51
N ILE A 12 -7.11 -18.51 -19.17
CA ILE A 12 -6.17 -19.62 -18.96
C ILE A 12 -4.77 -19.24 -19.46
N ALA A 13 -4.67 -18.62 -20.63
CA ALA A 13 -3.40 -18.21 -21.22
C ALA A 13 -2.76 -17.05 -20.44
N GLU A 14 -3.57 -16.10 -19.96
CA GLU A 14 -3.13 -15.00 -19.08
C GLU A 14 -2.62 -15.55 -17.74
N THR A 15 -3.31 -16.51 -17.13
CA THR A 15 -2.88 -17.15 -15.87
C THR A 15 -1.55 -17.90 -16.03
N ALA A 16 -1.34 -18.59 -17.17
CA ALA A 16 -0.07 -19.25 -17.46
C ALA A 16 1.08 -18.22 -17.62
N LEU A 17 0.79 -17.09 -18.27
CA LEU A 17 1.74 -15.99 -18.44
C LEU A 17 2.13 -15.36 -17.10
N GLU A 18 1.16 -15.13 -16.20
CA GLU A 18 1.40 -14.60 -14.85
C GLU A 18 2.28 -15.51 -13.99
N ARG A 19 2.22 -16.83 -14.21
CA ARG A 19 3.07 -17.82 -13.54
C ARG A 19 4.46 -17.96 -14.15
N GLY A 20 4.70 -17.37 -15.33
CA GLY A 20 5.93 -17.52 -16.09
C GLY A 20 6.00 -18.81 -16.94
N ASP A 21 4.90 -19.54 -17.07
CA ASP A 21 4.80 -20.77 -17.87
C ASP A 21 4.57 -20.43 -19.36
N TYR A 22 5.52 -19.72 -19.97
CA TYR A 22 5.39 -19.19 -21.34
C TYR A 22 5.13 -20.27 -22.41
N GLY A 23 5.61 -21.50 -22.20
CA GLY A 23 5.39 -22.63 -23.11
C GLY A 23 3.91 -23.00 -23.21
N GLN A 24 3.27 -23.18 -22.05
CA GLN A 24 1.83 -23.48 -22.00
C GLN A 24 0.99 -22.31 -22.51
N CYS A 25 1.42 -21.08 -22.24
CA CYS A 25 0.77 -19.88 -22.79
C CYS A 25 0.78 -19.90 -24.33
N LEU A 26 1.91 -20.18 -24.96
CA LEU A 26 2.01 -20.25 -26.43
C LEU A 26 1.24 -21.42 -27.02
N GLU A 27 1.23 -22.59 -26.38
CA GLU A 27 0.43 -23.75 -26.81
C GLU A 27 -1.07 -23.41 -26.86
N GLN A 28 -1.56 -22.61 -25.91
CA GLN A 28 -2.96 -22.18 -25.85
C GLN A 28 -3.28 -21.06 -26.84
N LEU A 29 -2.35 -20.11 -27.05
CA LEU A 29 -2.58 -18.95 -27.92
C LEU A 29 -2.40 -19.26 -29.41
N THR A 30 -1.57 -20.24 -29.77
CA THR A 30 -1.31 -20.60 -31.18
C THR A 30 -2.59 -20.98 -31.96
N PRO A 31 -3.45 -21.90 -31.50
CA PRO A 31 -4.67 -22.24 -32.24
C PRO A 31 -5.65 -21.06 -32.32
N LEU A 32 -5.67 -20.18 -31.32
CA LEU A 32 -6.51 -18.98 -31.31
C LEU A 32 -6.01 -17.94 -32.33
N ALA A 33 -4.69 -17.83 -32.49
CA ALA A 33 -4.08 -16.97 -33.50
C ALA A 33 -4.33 -17.49 -34.93
N GLU A 34 -4.33 -18.80 -35.13
CA GLU A 34 -4.68 -19.42 -36.43
C GLU A 34 -6.16 -19.23 -36.77
N ALA A 35 -7.06 -19.39 -35.80
CA ALA A 35 -8.48 -19.20 -35.99
C ALA A 35 -8.87 -17.74 -36.32
N ARG A 36 -8.07 -16.75 -35.90
CA ARG A 36 -8.36 -15.32 -36.09
C ARG A 36 -7.19 -14.56 -36.75
N PRO A 37 -7.25 -14.30 -38.07
CA PRO A 37 -6.18 -13.60 -38.80
C PRO A 37 -6.17 -12.08 -38.55
N LEU A 38 -5.03 -11.43 -38.81
CA LEU A 38 -4.82 -9.97 -38.75
C LEU A 38 -5.46 -9.28 -39.97
N PRO A 39 -6.77 -9.03 -39.94
CA PRO A 39 -7.20 -7.69 -39.53
C PRO A 39 -8.16 -7.68 -38.33
N ASP A 40 -8.46 -8.85 -37.76
CA ASP A 40 -9.33 -8.95 -36.58
C ASP A 40 -8.65 -8.37 -35.33
N PRO A 41 -9.28 -7.42 -34.60
CA PRO A 41 -8.71 -6.84 -33.39
C PRO A 41 -8.42 -7.89 -32.29
N GLU A 42 -9.27 -8.89 -32.15
CA GLU A 42 -9.05 -9.97 -31.17
C GLU A 42 -7.87 -10.86 -31.58
N GLY A 43 -7.76 -11.21 -32.87
CA GLY A 43 -6.58 -11.88 -33.42
C GLY A 43 -5.27 -11.09 -33.26
N ALA A 44 -5.34 -9.76 -33.24
CA ALA A 44 -4.21 -8.89 -32.96
C ALA A 44 -3.85 -8.88 -31.45
N ARG A 45 -4.84 -8.87 -30.56
CA ARG A 45 -4.66 -8.96 -29.10
C ARG A 45 -4.01 -10.28 -28.68
N VAL A 46 -4.47 -11.40 -29.24
CA VAL A 46 -3.86 -12.73 -29.02
C VAL A 46 -2.36 -12.71 -29.37
N ARG A 47 -2.02 -12.14 -30.52
CA ARG A 47 -0.62 -12.04 -30.98
C ARG A 47 0.22 -11.11 -30.11
N LEU A 48 -0.37 -10.07 -29.54
CA LEU A 48 0.33 -9.21 -28.57
C LEU A 48 0.69 -9.98 -27.28
N LEU A 49 -0.21 -10.84 -26.77
CA LEU A 49 0.10 -11.72 -25.64
C LEU A 49 1.17 -12.76 -26.00
N MET A 50 1.12 -13.32 -27.21
CA MET A 50 2.17 -14.23 -27.71
C MET A 50 3.55 -13.57 -27.73
N VAL A 51 3.64 -12.29 -28.13
CA VAL A 51 4.91 -11.54 -28.11
C VAL A 51 5.51 -11.52 -26.70
N THR A 52 4.70 -11.25 -25.67
CA THR A 52 5.17 -11.27 -24.27
C THR A 52 5.69 -12.64 -23.86
N ALA A 53 5.00 -13.72 -24.24
CA ALA A 53 5.45 -15.08 -23.95
C ALA A 53 6.73 -15.46 -24.73
N LEU A 54 6.86 -15.03 -25.99
CA LEU A 54 8.06 -15.27 -26.81
C LEU A 54 9.30 -14.55 -26.25
N MET A 55 9.14 -13.28 -25.83
CA MET A 55 10.21 -12.54 -25.15
C MET A 55 10.61 -13.24 -23.84
N GLY A 56 9.65 -13.74 -23.06
CA GLY A 56 9.91 -14.50 -21.84
C GLY A 56 10.70 -15.80 -22.07
N GLN A 57 10.60 -16.40 -23.26
CA GLN A 57 11.40 -17.56 -23.67
C GLN A 57 12.75 -17.21 -24.32
N GLY A 58 13.04 -15.93 -24.54
CA GLY A 58 14.22 -15.48 -25.32
C GLY A 58 14.11 -15.77 -26.82
N ARG A 59 12.88 -15.95 -27.35
CA ARG A 59 12.61 -16.14 -28.79
C ARG A 59 12.38 -14.80 -29.48
N ASP A 60 13.35 -13.90 -29.33
CA ASP A 60 13.21 -12.48 -29.70
C ASP A 60 12.97 -12.27 -31.21
N GLN A 61 13.52 -13.15 -32.06
CA GLN A 61 13.32 -13.07 -33.51
C GLN A 61 11.87 -13.30 -33.94
N GLU A 62 11.17 -14.22 -33.27
CA GLU A 62 9.76 -14.48 -33.55
C GLU A 62 8.87 -13.36 -33.01
N ALA A 63 9.20 -12.85 -31.82
CA ALA A 63 8.56 -11.67 -31.25
C ALA A 63 8.68 -10.46 -32.19
N LEU A 64 9.87 -10.20 -32.73
CA LEU A 64 10.13 -9.16 -33.73
C LEU A 64 9.23 -9.30 -34.96
N THR A 65 9.13 -10.50 -35.51
CA THR A 65 8.31 -10.76 -36.70
C THR A 65 6.83 -10.45 -36.44
N ILE A 66 6.30 -10.88 -35.30
CA ILE A 66 4.91 -10.62 -34.91
C ILE A 66 4.69 -9.12 -34.65
N CYS A 67 5.61 -8.45 -33.97
CA CYS A 67 5.53 -7.01 -33.74
C CYS A 67 5.58 -6.20 -35.06
N GLN A 68 6.38 -6.62 -36.04
CA GLN A 68 6.42 -6.00 -37.38
C GLN A 68 5.06 -6.11 -38.08
N LEU A 69 4.41 -7.27 -37.99
CA LEU A 69 3.05 -7.47 -38.52
C LEU A 69 2.02 -6.59 -37.79
N LEU A 70 2.06 -6.56 -36.45
CA LEU A 70 1.15 -5.74 -35.63
C LEU A 70 1.32 -4.24 -35.85
N SER A 71 2.53 -3.77 -36.17
CA SER A 71 2.83 -2.36 -36.50
C SER A 71 2.16 -1.86 -37.78
N ARG A 72 1.63 -2.78 -38.61
CA ARG A 72 0.89 -2.50 -39.84
C ARG A 72 -0.62 -2.70 -39.69
N SER A 73 -1.10 -3.07 -38.50
CA SER A 73 -2.53 -3.33 -38.24
C SER A 73 -3.36 -2.03 -38.25
N GLY A 74 -4.68 -2.17 -38.47
CA GLY A 74 -5.63 -1.04 -38.57
C GLY A 74 -5.92 -0.32 -37.25
N GLU A 75 -5.70 -0.98 -36.11
CA GLU A 75 -6.01 -0.45 -34.78
C GLU A 75 -4.90 0.46 -34.25
N THR A 76 -5.24 1.69 -33.87
CA THR A 76 -4.27 2.73 -33.51
C THR A 76 -3.48 2.41 -32.24
N GLN A 77 -4.15 1.89 -31.20
CA GLN A 77 -3.53 1.57 -29.91
C GLN A 77 -2.56 0.39 -30.02
N LEU A 78 -3.00 -0.72 -30.64
CA LEU A 78 -2.14 -1.89 -30.87
C LEU A 78 -0.93 -1.55 -31.76
N ARG A 79 -1.13 -0.70 -32.77
CA ARG A 79 -0.04 -0.22 -33.62
C ARG A 79 1.02 0.54 -32.84
N GLN A 80 0.60 1.42 -31.92
CA GLN A 80 1.52 2.17 -31.07
C GLN A 80 2.29 1.25 -30.12
N GLN A 81 1.60 0.31 -29.46
CA GLN A 81 2.22 -0.67 -28.57
C GLN A 81 3.23 -1.56 -29.32
N ALA A 82 2.87 -2.05 -30.51
CA ALA A 82 3.78 -2.86 -31.33
C ALA A 82 5.04 -2.09 -31.73
N ARG A 83 4.94 -0.80 -32.08
CA ARG A 83 6.12 0.04 -32.39
C ARG A 83 7.03 0.26 -31.19
N GLN A 84 6.46 0.42 -29.99
CA GLN A 84 7.25 0.52 -28.76
C GLN A 84 8.02 -0.78 -28.50
N LEU A 85 7.36 -1.93 -28.63
CA LEU A 85 8.01 -3.24 -28.48
C LEU A 85 9.09 -3.50 -29.53
N LEU A 86 8.87 -3.10 -30.79
CA LEU A 86 9.91 -3.15 -31.83
C LEU A 86 11.13 -2.33 -31.42
N THR A 87 10.93 -1.11 -30.92
CA THR A 87 12.03 -0.24 -30.49
C THR A 87 12.89 -0.90 -29.40
N ILE A 88 12.26 -1.63 -28.49
CA ILE A 88 12.94 -2.37 -27.42
C ILE A 88 13.70 -3.57 -27.97
N LEU A 89 13.05 -4.38 -28.81
CA LEU A 89 13.63 -5.61 -29.37
C LEU A 89 14.73 -5.34 -30.41
N GLU A 90 14.67 -4.21 -31.12
CA GLU A 90 15.70 -3.79 -32.08
C GLU A 90 16.88 -3.07 -31.41
N ALA A 91 16.80 -2.81 -30.10
CA ALA A 91 17.87 -2.13 -29.38
C ALA A 91 19.16 -2.98 -29.42
N PRO A 92 20.30 -2.39 -29.83
CA PRO A 92 21.55 -3.14 -29.88
C PRO A 92 21.98 -3.55 -28.48
N ALA A 93 22.51 -4.77 -28.37
CA ALA A 93 23.13 -5.23 -27.13
C ALA A 93 24.30 -4.30 -26.77
N LEU A 94 24.28 -3.76 -25.56
CA LEU A 94 25.36 -2.92 -25.07
C LEU A 94 26.56 -3.79 -24.71
N ASP A 95 27.68 -3.61 -25.41
CA ASP A 95 28.94 -4.26 -25.06
C ASP A 95 29.40 -3.79 -23.69
N ARG A 96 29.50 -4.72 -22.73
CA ARG A 96 29.99 -4.43 -21.39
C ARG A 96 31.51 -4.22 -21.47
N PRO A 97 32.03 -3.03 -21.17
CA PRO A 97 33.47 -2.79 -21.19
C PRO A 97 34.21 -3.66 -20.17
N GLU A 98 35.37 -4.21 -20.54
CA GLU A 98 36.16 -5.05 -19.62
C GLU A 98 36.56 -4.33 -18.33
N ARG A 99 36.76 -3.01 -18.38
CA ARG A 99 37.03 -2.18 -17.19
C ARG A 99 35.89 -2.20 -16.15
N TRP A 100 34.69 -2.63 -16.54
CA TRP A 100 33.52 -2.76 -15.67
C TRP A 100 33.28 -4.18 -15.16
N SER A 101 34.07 -5.16 -15.63
CA SER A 101 34.07 -6.52 -15.11
C SER A 101 35.38 -6.79 -14.38
N MET A 102 35.35 -6.90 -13.05
CA MET A 102 36.48 -7.48 -12.33
C MET A 102 36.62 -8.94 -12.75
N ARG A 103 37.69 -9.27 -13.47
CA ARG A 103 38.12 -10.67 -13.65
C ARG A 103 38.83 -11.10 -12.37
N LEU A 104 38.23 -12.04 -11.64
CA LEU A 104 38.92 -12.63 -10.50
C LEU A 104 40.11 -13.44 -11.04
N PRO A 105 41.35 -13.19 -10.59
CA PRO A 105 42.49 -14.01 -10.95
C PRO A 105 42.22 -15.47 -10.57
N PRO A 106 42.58 -16.44 -11.42
CA PRO A 106 42.44 -17.85 -11.05
C PRO A 106 43.27 -18.11 -9.79
N LEU A 107 42.59 -18.45 -8.69
CA LEU A 107 43.25 -18.90 -7.47
C LEU A 107 43.89 -20.25 -7.77
N SER A 108 45.23 -20.29 -7.87
CA SER A 108 45.96 -21.55 -7.94
C SER A 108 45.87 -22.24 -6.58
N ILE A 109 44.89 -23.14 -6.42
CA ILE A 109 44.80 -24.02 -5.27
C ILE A 109 45.92 -25.06 -5.43
N GLN A 110 47.10 -24.76 -4.91
CA GLN A 110 48.13 -25.76 -4.72
C GLN A 110 47.74 -26.61 -3.50
N ALA A 111 47.02 -27.70 -3.76
CA ALA A 111 46.87 -28.75 -2.77
C ALA A 111 48.22 -29.45 -2.60
N SER A 112 49.04 -28.98 -1.66
CA SER A 112 50.15 -29.78 -1.15
C SER A 112 49.59 -30.90 -0.29
N GLY A 113 49.57 -32.11 -0.83
CA GLY A 113 49.19 -33.32 -0.12
C GLY A 113 49.22 -34.51 -1.06
N ASP A 114 50.28 -35.31 -0.96
CA ASP A 114 50.42 -36.61 -1.62
C ASP A 114 49.21 -37.50 -1.32
N ALA A 115 48.36 -37.72 -2.33
CA ALA A 115 47.39 -38.79 -2.33
C ALA A 115 47.32 -39.39 -3.74
N ALA A 116 47.64 -40.68 -3.83
CA ALA A 116 47.65 -41.46 -5.06
C ALA A 116 46.30 -41.41 -5.80
N PRO A 117 46.29 -41.47 -7.15
CA PRO A 117 45.06 -41.38 -7.93
C PRO A 117 44.23 -42.66 -7.75
N VAL A 118 43.07 -42.53 -7.10
CA VAL A 118 42.06 -43.60 -7.03
C VAL A 118 41.29 -43.66 -8.35
N SER A 119 41.34 -44.82 -9.01
CA SER A 119 40.57 -45.15 -10.21
C SER A 119 39.07 -44.88 -10.00
N SER A 120 38.51 -43.93 -10.74
CA SER A 120 37.10 -43.55 -10.68
C SER A 120 36.24 -44.54 -11.45
N ARG A 121 35.70 -45.56 -10.76
CA ARG A 121 34.54 -46.33 -11.26
C ARG A 121 33.35 -45.37 -11.35
N ARG A 122 32.77 -45.20 -12.54
CA ARG A 122 31.54 -44.40 -12.80
C ARG A 122 30.44 -44.81 -11.82
N ARG A 123 30.31 -44.06 -10.72
CA ARG A 123 29.17 -44.13 -9.80
C ARG A 123 28.13 -43.15 -10.32
N ARG A 124 26.94 -43.67 -10.63
CA ARG A 124 25.75 -42.86 -10.97
C ARG A 124 25.68 -41.65 -10.04
N THR A 125 25.69 -40.47 -10.64
CA THR A 125 25.65 -39.16 -9.98
C THR A 125 24.36 -39.03 -9.17
N ARG A 126 24.41 -39.36 -7.88
CA ARG A 126 23.53 -38.73 -6.89
C ARG A 126 23.98 -37.28 -6.79
N LYS A 127 23.33 -36.39 -7.54
CA LYS A 127 23.48 -34.95 -7.32
C LYS A 127 23.14 -34.68 -5.84
N PRO A 128 23.99 -33.94 -5.10
CA PRO A 128 23.60 -33.40 -3.81
C PRO A 128 22.34 -32.53 -3.98
N PRO A 129 21.45 -32.46 -2.98
CA PRO A 129 20.36 -31.49 -3.01
C PRO A 129 20.94 -30.08 -3.21
N PRO A 130 20.24 -29.22 -3.98
CA PRO A 130 20.72 -27.86 -4.23
C PRO A 130 20.99 -27.15 -2.90
N PRO A 131 22.08 -26.38 -2.78
CA PRO A 131 22.32 -25.60 -1.57
C PRO A 131 21.11 -24.67 -1.33
N PRO A 132 20.81 -24.36 -0.05
CA PRO A 132 19.75 -23.39 0.24
C PRO A 132 20.03 -22.10 -0.53
N PRO A 133 18.98 -21.43 -1.05
CA PRO A 133 19.17 -20.16 -1.74
C PRO A 133 19.98 -19.22 -0.82
N PRO A 134 20.91 -18.42 -1.38
CA PRO A 134 21.64 -17.44 -0.58
C PRO A 134 20.61 -16.58 0.18
N PRO A 135 20.95 -16.02 1.34
CA PRO A 135 20.08 -15.11 2.06
C PRO A 135 19.88 -13.85 1.20
N THR A 136 18.97 -13.92 0.24
CA THR A 136 18.36 -12.76 -0.37
C THR A 136 17.49 -12.19 0.72
N GLY A 137 18.02 -11.20 1.44
CA GLY A 137 17.22 -10.38 2.33
C GLY A 137 15.94 -9.91 1.61
N PRO A 138 14.90 -9.51 2.36
CA PRO A 138 13.63 -9.11 1.77
C PRO A 138 13.88 -8.10 0.64
N THR A 139 13.30 -8.37 -0.53
CA THR A 139 13.25 -7.46 -1.66
C THR A 139 12.78 -6.11 -1.12
N ARG A 140 13.68 -5.12 -1.12
CA ARG A 140 13.33 -3.77 -0.70
C ARG A 140 12.23 -3.29 -1.65
N PRO A 141 11.08 -2.82 -1.15
CA PRO A 141 10.07 -2.20 -1.99
C PRO A 141 10.69 -1.03 -2.76
N PRO A 142 10.10 -0.62 -3.91
CA PRO A 142 10.63 0.46 -4.73
C PRO A 142 10.99 1.66 -3.86
N ALA A 143 12.17 2.23 -4.10
CA ALA A 143 12.75 3.26 -3.27
C ALA A 143 11.72 4.36 -2.95
N LEU A 144 11.64 4.76 -1.69
CA LEU A 144 10.72 5.77 -1.15
C LEU A 144 10.58 7.02 -2.04
N GLY A 145 11.62 7.39 -2.80
CA GLY A 145 11.61 8.49 -3.78
C GLY A 145 10.58 8.35 -4.90
N PHE A 146 10.20 7.13 -5.32
CA PHE A 146 9.17 6.93 -6.33
C PHE A 146 7.75 7.13 -5.77
N ALA A 147 7.48 6.61 -4.57
CA ALA A 147 6.21 6.84 -3.87
C ALA A 147 5.99 8.32 -3.57
N VAL A 148 7.08 9.03 -3.24
CA VAL A 148 7.16 10.49 -3.08
C VAL A 148 6.80 11.23 -4.36
N LEU A 149 7.38 10.84 -5.51
CA LEU A 149 7.11 11.48 -6.79
C LEU A 149 5.65 11.26 -7.22
N VAL A 150 5.12 10.06 -7.00
CA VAL A 150 3.71 9.75 -7.27
C VAL A 150 2.79 10.55 -6.35
N ALA A 151 3.11 10.67 -5.06
CA ALA A 151 2.33 11.49 -4.12
C ALA A 151 2.36 12.98 -4.50
N ALA A 152 3.51 13.52 -4.89
CA ALA A 152 3.66 14.90 -5.34
C ALA A 152 2.89 15.17 -6.65
N VAL A 153 2.96 14.24 -7.61
CA VAL A 153 2.20 14.33 -8.87
C VAL A 153 0.70 14.21 -8.63
N LEU A 154 0.27 13.32 -7.72
CA LEU A 154 -1.14 13.20 -7.34
C LEU A 154 -1.62 14.47 -6.64
N LEU A 155 -0.83 15.05 -5.74
CA LEU A 155 -1.18 16.29 -5.05
C LEU A 155 -1.25 17.47 -6.03
N ALA A 156 -0.29 17.56 -6.96
CA ALA A 156 -0.33 18.54 -8.06
C ALA A 156 -1.53 18.31 -8.99
N LEU A 157 -1.90 17.06 -9.29
CA LEU A 157 -3.12 16.75 -10.06
C LEU A 157 -4.38 17.12 -9.28
N THR A 158 -4.44 16.88 -7.96
CA THR A 158 -5.59 17.27 -7.14
C THR A 158 -5.76 18.78 -7.11
N VAL A 159 -4.65 19.52 -7.03
CA VAL A 159 -4.65 21.00 -7.12
C VAL A 159 -5.04 21.46 -8.54
N ALA A 160 -4.59 20.76 -9.58
CA ALA A 160 -4.89 21.12 -10.97
C ALA A 160 -6.30 20.72 -11.44
N LEU A 161 -7.00 19.81 -10.75
CA LEU A 161 -8.28 19.24 -11.18
C LEU A 161 -9.48 19.64 -10.30
N SER A 162 -9.29 20.30 -9.17
CA SER A 162 -10.36 20.46 -8.17
C SER A 162 -10.84 21.90 -8.02
N GLY A 163 -11.92 22.23 -8.73
CA GLY A 163 -12.91 23.23 -8.27
C GLY A 163 -14.21 22.59 -7.77
N CYS A 164 -14.27 21.26 -7.64
CA CYS A 164 -15.54 20.51 -7.43
C CYS A 164 -15.46 19.43 -6.33
N VAL A 165 -14.41 19.43 -5.50
CA VAL A 165 -14.18 18.37 -4.50
C VAL A 165 -13.99 19.01 -3.14
N ARG A 166 -14.73 18.50 -2.14
CA ARG A 166 -14.57 18.88 -0.74
C ARG A 166 -13.79 17.77 -0.02
N MET A 167 -12.74 18.14 0.70
CA MET A 167 -11.89 17.20 1.42
C MET A 167 -11.92 17.48 2.92
N GLN A 168 -12.20 16.46 3.72
CA GLN A 168 -12.18 16.56 5.18
C GLN A 168 -11.22 15.53 5.74
N ALA A 169 -10.17 15.97 6.43
CA ALA A 169 -9.29 15.11 7.21
C ALA A 169 -9.78 15.06 8.66
N ASP A 170 -9.70 13.91 9.33
CA ASP A 170 -9.99 13.73 10.74
C ASP A 170 -8.86 12.94 11.40
N LEU A 171 -8.28 13.51 12.45
CA LEU A 171 -7.27 12.86 13.27
C LEU A 171 -7.92 12.37 14.56
N SER A 172 -7.85 11.07 14.81
CA SER A 172 -8.49 10.45 15.96
C SER A 172 -7.54 9.52 16.73
N SER A 173 -7.89 9.22 17.99
CA SER A 173 -7.17 8.25 18.82
C SER A 173 -8.02 7.00 19.10
N PRO A 174 -7.91 5.94 18.26
CA PRO A 174 -8.74 4.74 18.39
C PRO A 174 -8.28 3.82 19.53
N ALA A 175 -7.07 3.95 20.06
CA ALA A 175 -6.53 3.21 21.21
C ALA A 175 -5.56 4.10 22.03
N PRO A 176 -5.26 3.76 23.30
CA PRO A 176 -4.21 4.44 24.06
C PRO A 176 -2.90 4.48 23.29
N ASP A 177 -2.27 5.65 23.24
CA ASP A 177 -1.08 5.99 22.46
C ASP A 177 -1.18 5.69 20.95
N ARG A 178 -2.39 5.47 20.42
CA ARG A 178 -2.60 5.25 18.98
C ARG A 178 -3.26 6.44 18.35
N LEU A 179 -2.71 6.86 17.22
CA LEU A 179 -3.28 7.86 16.32
C LEU A 179 -3.66 7.19 15.01
N GLN A 180 -4.77 7.65 14.45
CA GLN A 180 -5.30 7.21 13.18
C GLN A 180 -5.82 8.43 12.43
N LEU A 181 -5.56 8.43 11.13
CA LEU A 181 -5.92 9.51 10.26
C LEU A 181 -6.90 9.00 9.22
N ALA A 182 -8.02 9.68 9.13
CA ALA A 182 -9.04 9.43 8.12
C ALA A 182 -9.16 10.67 7.25
N TRP A 183 -9.44 10.49 5.96
CA TRP A 183 -9.82 11.58 5.08
C TRP A 183 -10.98 11.15 4.21
N GLU A 184 -11.94 12.04 4.10
CA GLU A 184 -13.15 11.90 3.31
C GLU A 184 -13.07 12.87 2.14
N ILE A 185 -13.29 12.35 0.94
CA ILE A 185 -13.30 13.08 -0.31
C ILE A 185 -14.72 13.00 -0.85
N GLN A 186 -15.40 14.14 -0.92
CA GLN A 186 -16.76 14.25 -1.42
C GLN A 186 -16.76 14.93 -2.79
N SER A 187 -17.33 14.24 -3.79
CA SER A 187 -17.65 14.83 -5.08
C SER A 187 -18.93 15.67 -5.01
N SER A 188 -18.96 16.81 -5.70
CA SER A 188 -20.17 17.64 -5.82
C SER A 188 -21.26 17.01 -6.70
N THR A 189 -20.94 15.99 -7.50
CA THR A 189 -21.86 15.33 -8.44
C THR A 189 -22.50 14.06 -7.88
N ASP A 190 -22.31 13.76 -6.58
CA ASP A 190 -22.79 12.53 -5.90
C ASP A 190 -22.43 11.22 -6.63
N GLN A 191 -21.40 11.28 -7.49
CA GLN A 191 -20.83 10.15 -8.20
C GLN A 191 -19.33 10.11 -7.99
N LEU A 192 -18.78 8.90 -7.91
CA LEU A 192 -17.35 8.68 -7.83
C LEU A 192 -16.69 9.14 -9.12
N LEU A 193 -15.81 10.12 -9.00
CA LEU A 193 -15.08 10.68 -10.13
C LEU A 193 -14.10 9.62 -10.68
N PRO A 194 -13.82 9.62 -12.00
CA PRO A 194 -12.92 8.64 -12.62
C PRO A 194 -11.52 8.59 -11.97
N TRP A 195 -11.04 9.74 -11.47
CA TRP A 195 -9.76 9.82 -10.78
C TRP A 195 -9.82 9.18 -9.38
N GLN A 196 -10.93 9.29 -8.65
CA GLN A 196 -11.11 8.65 -7.33
C GLN A 196 -11.08 7.13 -7.47
N GLN A 197 -11.74 6.60 -8.52
CA GLN A 197 -11.73 5.16 -8.81
C GLN A 197 -10.34 4.64 -9.16
N ARG A 198 -9.55 5.42 -9.93
CA ARG A 198 -8.16 5.07 -10.24
C ARG A 198 -7.29 5.13 -8.99
N PHE A 199 -7.45 6.19 -8.20
CA PHE A 199 -6.71 6.40 -6.96
C PHE A 199 -6.96 5.25 -5.98
N ASP A 200 -8.20 4.80 -5.82
CA ASP A 200 -8.54 3.65 -4.97
C ASP A 200 -7.76 2.39 -5.38
N ARG A 201 -7.80 2.02 -6.66
CA ARG A 201 -7.06 0.85 -7.18
C ARG A 201 -5.55 0.97 -6.95
N THR A 202 -4.98 2.15 -7.21
CA THR A 202 -3.55 2.40 -7.02
C THR A 202 -3.16 2.34 -5.54
N LEU A 203 -3.99 2.89 -4.66
CA LEU A 203 -3.74 2.96 -3.24
C LEU A 203 -3.84 1.59 -2.57
N GLN A 204 -4.83 0.77 -2.95
CA GLN A 204 -4.94 -0.63 -2.52
C GLN A 204 -3.70 -1.45 -2.92
N THR A 205 -3.12 -1.17 -4.09
CA THR A 205 -1.93 -1.87 -4.58
C THR A 205 -0.66 -1.46 -3.80
N LEU A 206 -0.53 -0.17 -3.46
CA LEU A 206 0.66 0.38 -2.81
C LEU A 206 0.65 0.23 -1.28
N ARG A 207 -0.54 0.32 -0.66
CA ARG A 207 -0.73 0.42 0.78
C ARG A 207 -1.94 -0.42 1.22
N PRO A 208 -1.76 -1.75 1.34
CA PRO A 208 -2.82 -2.65 1.82
C PRO A 208 -3.21 -2.40 3.29
N ASP A 209 -2.42 -1.63 4.03
CA ASP A 209 -2.67 -1.19 5.41
C ASP A 209 -3.65 -0.01 5.52
N VAL A 210 -4.11 0.54 4.39
CA VAL A 210 -5.10 1.60 4.33
C VAL A 210 -6.44 1.02 3.90
N THR A 211 -7.49 1.36 4.65
CA THR A 211 -8.86 0.93 4.34
C THR A 211 -9.58 2.03 3.58
N VAL A 212 -10.21 1.66 2.46
CA VAL A 212 -11.04 2.57 1.66
C VAL A 212 -12.50 2.13 1.74
N GLU A 213 -13.37 3.06 2.10
CA GLU A 213 -14.81 2.87 2.26
C GLU A 213 -15.56 3.91 1.44
N HIS A 214 -16.77 3.56 1.01
CA HIS A 214 -17.66 4.45 0.24
C HIS A 214 -18.96 4.66 1.01
N PRO A 215 -18.98 5.57 2.01
CA PRO A 215 -20.11 5.69 2.92
C PRO A 215 -21.38 6.22 2.25
N ARG A 216 -21.23 6.99 1.17
CA ARG A 216 -22.32 7.60 0.39
C ARG A 216 -21.94 7.65 -1.11
N PRO A 217 -22.91 7.79 -2.02
CA PRO A 217 -22.63 8.03 -3.44
C PRO A 217 -21.69 9.24 -3.61
N GLY A 218 -20.61 9.06 -4.37
CA GLY A 218 -19.59 10.11 -4.59
C GLY A 218 -18.70 10.46 -3.40
N ALA A 219 -18.87 9.78 -2.26
CA ALA A 219 -18.02 9.91 -1.08
C ALA A 219 -16.98 8.78 -1.04
N GLN A 220 -15.72 9.13 -0.79
CA GLN A 220 -14.64 8.18 -0.57
C GLN A 220 -13.98 8.49 0.78
N ARG A 221 -14.05 7.57 1.73
CA ARG A 221 -13.39 7.68 3.03
C ARG A 221 -12.20 6.72 3.07
N ILE A 222 -11.04 7.25 3.39
CA ILE A 222 -9.79 6.49 3.42
C ILE A 222 -9.23 6.62 4.83
N THR A 223 -8.90 5.50 5.44
CA THR A 223 -8.50 5.43 6.84
C THR A 223 -7.17 4.68 6.96
N THR A 224 -6.18 5.30 7.60
CA THR A 224 -4.88 4.67 7.83
C THR A 224 -4.96 3.63 8.96
N ALA A 225 -4.02 2.69 8.99
CA ALA A 225 -3.79 1.88 10.19
C ALA A 225 -3.49 2.76 11.42
N ALA A 226 -3.98 2.34 12.59
CA ALA A 226 -3.69 3.00 13.85
C ALA A 226 -2.25 2.75 14.29
N MET A 227 -1.47 3.81 14.45
CA MET A 227 -0.03 3.73 14.75
C MET A 227 0.33 4.49 16.03
N PRO A 228 1.48 4.18 16.67
CA PRO A 228 1.91 4.89 17.87
C PRO A 228 2.08 6.39 17.62
N SER A 229 1.74 7.22 18.60
CA SER A 229 1.77 8.69 18.45
C SER A 229 3.15 9.22 18.01
N ALA A 230 4.22 8.63 18.51
CA ALA A 230 5.59 8.98 18.15
C ALA A 230 5.91 8.66 16.67
N ALA A 231 5.49 7.49 16.18
CA ALA A 231 5.69 7.08 14.79
C ALA A 231 4.82 7.89 13.82
N PHE A 232 3.61 8.26 14.26
CA PHE A 232 2.75 9.15 13.51
C PHE A 232 3.39 10.53 13.32
N ARG A 233 3.92 11.11 14.41
CA ARG A 233 4.60 12.40 14.36
C ARG A 233 5.79 12.39 13.40
N SER A 234 6.66 11.37 13.45
CA SER A 234 7.78 11.27 12.52
C SER A 234 7.34 11.15 11.07
N THR A 235 6.27 10.39 10.81
CA THR A 235 5.72 10.23 9.47
C THR A 235 5.15 11.56 8.96
N LEU A 236 4.42 12.29 9.80
CA LEU A 236 3.88 13.59 9.42
C LEU A 236 4.97 14.62 9.15
N THR A 237 6.00 14.70 10.00
CA THR A 237 7.14 15.59 9.79
C THR A 237 7.84 15.27 8.46
N GLN A 238 8.04 14.00 8.14
CA GLN A 238 8.62 13.58 6.86
C GLN A 238 7.75 13.99 5.67
N VAL A 239 6.43 13.82 5.77
CA VAL A 239 5.48 14.25 4.74
C VAL A 239 5.55 15.77 4.56
N PHE A 240 5.56 16.55 5.64
CA PHE A 240 5.66 18.01 5.56
C PHE A 240 6.99 18.48 4.97
N GLN A 241 8.11 17.89 5.37
CA GLN A 241 9.43 18.18 4.79
C GLN A 241 9.50 17.84 3.30
N LEU A 242 8.81 16.78 2.89
CA LEU A 242 8.72 16.39 1.50
C LEU A 242 7.88 17.40 0.69
N LEU A 243 6.74 17.81 1.25
CA LEU A 243 5.85 18.80 0.65
C LEU A 243 6.57 20.14 0.52
N SER A 244 7.27 20.58 1.56
CA SER A 244 8.04 21.82 1.52
C SER A 244 9.13 21.80 0.44
N ALA A 245 9.88 20.69 0.36
CA ALA A 245 10.90 20.51 -0.67
C ALA A 245 10.33 20.46 -2.09
N SER A 246 9.19 19.77 -2.28
CA SER A 246 8.57 19.61 -3.60
C SER A 246 7.83 20.86 -4.09
N ALA A 247 7.21 21.61 -3.18
CA ALA A 247 6.47 22.83 -3.50
C ALA A 247 7.36 24.08 -3.50
N GLY A 248 8.59 23.99 -2.97
CA GLY A 248 9.47 25.14 -2.79
C GLY A 248 8.97 26.13 -1.73
N ILE A 249 8.10 25.67 -0.82
CA ILE A 249 7.47 26.47 0.23
C ILE A 249 8.03 26.01 1.57
N ASP A 250 8.69 26.89 2.31
CA ASP A 250 9.19 26.57 3.65
C ASP A 250 8.04 26.58 4.66
N LEU A 251 7.34 25.45 4.75
CA LEU A 251 6.29 25.21 5.74
C LEU A 251 6.89 24.80 7.08
N PRO A 252 6.50 25.44 8.19
CA PRO A 252 6.94 25.06 9.53
C PRO A 252 6.46 23.65 9.91
N GLU A 253 7.21 22.98 10.78
CA GLU A 253 6.88 21.62 11.20
C GLU A 253 5.57 21.58 12.01
N PRO A 254 4.61 20.71 11.64
CA PRO A 254 3.36 20.58 12.38
C PRO A 254 3.63 19.95 13.74
N ARG A 255 2.99 20.48 14.79
CA ARG A 255 3.13 19.93 16.14
C ARG A 255 1.90 19.12 16.51
N ILE A 256 2.14 17.83 16.75
CA ILE A 256 1.11 16.90 17.23
C ILE A 256 1.52 16.35 18.57
N ARG A 257 0.60 16.42 19.53
CA ARG A 257 0.80 15.85 20.86
C ARG A 257 -0.46 15.13 21.31
N LEU A 258 -0.29 13.87 21.68
CA LEU A 258 -1.29 13.11 22.42
C LEU A 258 -0.83 13.05 23.87
N VAL A 259 -1.61 13.63 24.78
CA VAL A 259 -1.35 13.61 26.23
C VAL A 259 -2.37 12.70 26.89
N GLU A 260 -1.88 11.73 27.65
CA GLU A 260 -2.73 10.74 28.31
C GLU A 260 -2.58 10.84 29.82
N ARG A 261 -3.71 10.84 30.52
CA ARG A 261 -3.77 10.77 31.98
C ARG A 261 -4.51 9.50 32.38
N ASN A 262 -3.76 8.57 32.97
CA ASN A 262 -4.29 7.30 33.43
C ASN A 262 -5.05 7.46 34.75
N TRP A 263 -6.26 6.92 34.81
CA TRP A 263 -7.10 6.79 35.99
C TRP A 263 -7.39 5.32 36.26
N LEU A 264 -7.80 5.00 37.50
CA LEU A 264 -8.11 3.61 37.87
C LEU A 264 -9.22 2.98 36.99
N VAL A 265 -10.18 3.81 36.57
CA VAL A 265 -11.37 3.41 35.82
C VAL A 265 -11.29 3.69 34.33
N GLY A 266 -10.21 4.31 33.84
CA GLY A 266 -10.12 4.76 32.46
C GLY A 266 -8.92 5.63 32.16
N VAL A 267 -8.88 6.18 30.95
CA VAL A 267 -7.83 7.10 30.50
C VAL A 267 -8.48 8.34 29.93
N GLN A 268 -8.00 9.50 30.35
CA GLN A 268 -8.34 10.78 29.73
C GLN A 268 -7.28 11.09 28.68
N GLN A 269 -7.69 11.30 27.44
CA GLN A 269 -6.81 11.63 26.33
C GLN A 269 -7.06 13.07 25.89
N ARG A 270 -5.99 13.81 25.63
CA ARG A 270 -6.03 15.16 25.08
C ARG A 270 -5.16 15.18 23.84
N LEU A 271 -5.79 15.38 22.69
CA LEU A 271 -5.15 15.48 21.40
C LEU A 271 -5.01 16.95 21.03
N ILE A 272 -3.78 17.39 20.78
CA ILE A 272 -3.42 18.76 20.43
C ILE A 272 -2.74 18.74 19.08
N LEU A 273 -3.20 19.59 18.18
CA LEU A 273 -2.72 19.73 16.83
C LEU A 273 -2.49 21.21 16.53
N GLN A 274 -1.26 21.56 16.18
CA GLN A 274 -0.87 22.90 15.77
C GLN A 274 -0.30 22.85 14.36
N LEU A 275 -0.92 23.59 13.45
CA LEU A 275 -0.49 23.76 12.07
C LEU A 275 -0.39 25.25 11.77
N ASP A 276 0.81 25.69 11.42
CA ASP A 276 1.03 27.04 10.93
C ASP A 276 0.96 27.01 9.39
N LEU A 277 -0.05 27.69 8.84
CA LEU A 277 -0.30 27.80 7.40
C LEU A 277 -0.02 29.22 6.88
N ASP A 278 0.75 30.05 7.61
CA ASP A 278 1.07 31.45 7.23
C ASP A 278 1.76 31.58 5.87
N ARG A 279 2.41 30.51 5.41
CA ARG A 279 3.18 30.49 4.15
C ARG A 279 2.54 29.63 3.07
N LEU A 280 1.37 29.05 3.34
CA LEU A 280 0.68 28.22 2.35
C LEU A 280 -0.05 29.13 1.37
N PRO A 281 0.23 29.10 0.05
CA PRO A 281 -0.49 29.92 -0.92
C PRO A 281 -1.97 29.52 -0.97
N ASP A 282 -2.84 30.50 -1.26
CA ASP A 282 -4.25 30.24 -1.49
C ASP A 282 -4.43 29.23 -2.63
N LEU A 283 -5.13 28.14 -2.33
CA LEU A 283 -5.48 27.09 -3.30
C LEU A 283 -6.92 27.36 -3.78
N PRO A 284 -7.12 28.05 -4.92
CA PRO A 284 -8.47 28.38 -5.38
C PRO A 284 -9.27 27.11 -5.70
N GLY A 285 -10.45 26.97 -5.10
CA GLY A 285 -11.38 25.87 -5.39
C GLY A 285 -11.23 24.61 -4.53
N VAL A 286 -10.40 24.64 -3.50
CA VAL A 286 -10.19 23.51 -2.59
C VAL A 286 -10.72 23.84 -1.18
N ASP A 287 -11.85 23.26 -0.81
CA ASP A 287 -12.37 23.32 0.57
C ASP A 287 -11.78 22.17 1.40
N LEU A 288 -10.76 22.50 2.19
CA LEU A 288 -10.15 21.58 3.16
C LEU A 288 -10.73 21.83 4.56
N ALA A 289 -11.20 20.78 5.20
CA ALA A 289 -11.58 20.80 6.62
C ALA A 289 -10.73 19.82 7.40
N LEU A 290 -10.37 20.19 8.63
CA LEU A 290 -9.62 19.34 9.54
C LEU A 290 -10.42 19.13 10.83
N GLY A 291 -10.57 17.87 11.18
CA GLY A 291 -11.29 17.37 12.33
C GLY A 291 -10.37 16.71 13.37
N LEU A 292 -10.78 16.77 14.64
CA LEU A 292 -10.18 15.98 15.72
C LEU A 292 -11.23 15.08 16.38
N ASN A 293 -10.81 13.86 16.72
CA ASN A 293 -11.58 12.85 17.43
C ASN A 293 -12.97 12.62 16.82
N GLN A 294 -13.03 12.19 15.55
CA GLN A 294 -14.27 11.90 14.83
C GLN A 294 -15.15 13.15 14.67
N GLY A 295 -14.51 14.30 14.39
CA GLY A 295 -15.20 15.56 14.14
C GLY A 295 -15.78 16.23 15.39
N GLN A 296 -15.31 15.89 16.60
CA GLN A 296 -15.64 16.65 17.82
C GLN A 296 -15.24 18.12 17.69
N VAL A 297 -14.12 18.37 17.03
CA VAL A 297 -13.66 19.71 16.67
C VAL A 297 -13.41 19.70 15.18
N ASN A 298 -13.95 20.67 14.45
CA ASN A 298 -13.76 20.81 13.01
C ASN A 298 -13.41 22.26 12.68
N GLN A 299 -12.35 22.48 11.91
CA GLN A 299 -11.95 23.79 11.40
C GLN A 299 -11.68 23.69 9.90
N THR A 300 -12.16 24.65 9.13
CA THR A 300 -11.83 24.74 7.71
C THR A 300 -10.47 25.41 7.56
N LEU A 301 -9.56 24.77 6.84
CA LEU A 301 -8.23 25.30 6.59
C LEU A 301 -8.34 26.46 5.60
N ARG A 302 -7.84 27.63 6.00
CA ARG A 302 -7.66 28.78 5.12
C ARG A 302 -6.17 29.06 4.96
N SER A 303 -5.78 29.62 3.82
CA SER A 303 -4.42 30.13 3.63
C SER A 303 -4.15 31.23 4.64
N ASN A 304 -2.90 31.31 5.09
CA ASN A 304 -2.41 32.35 5.99
C ASN A 304 -3.09 32.35 7.38
N GLU A 305 -3.35 31.17 7.94
CA GLU A 305 -3.95 31.00 9.27
C GLU A 305 -3.11 30.04 10.12
N ASP A 306 -2.87 30.40 11.39
CA ASP A 306 -2.34 29.47 12.40
C ASP A 306 -3.50 28.73 13.07
N ILE A 307 -3.42 27.41 13.04
CA ILE A 307 -4.48 26.50 13.44
C ILE A 307 -4.04 25.76 14.68
N ASN A 308 -4.74 26.00 15.78
CA ASN A 308 -4.53 25.31 17.05
C ASN A 308 -5.82 24.61 17.46
N LEU A 309 -5.86 23.30 17.23
CA LEU A 309 -7.00 22.45 17.56
C LEU A 309 -6.71 21.57 18.76
N GLU A 310 -7.70 21.44 19.62
CA GLU A 310 -7.62 20.63 20.81
C GLU A 310 -8.92 19.84 21.02
N ALA A 311 -8.81 18.53 21.20
CA ALA A 311 -9.93 17.68 21.55
C ALA A 311 -9.58 16.80 22.76
N SER A 312 -10.53 16.68 23.69
CA SER A 312 -10.41 15.81 24.85
C SER A 312 -11.43 14.66 24.78
N SER A 313 -10.98 13.44 25.03
CA SER A 313 -11.84 12.27 25.08
C SER A 313 -11.59 11.45 26.35
N TRP A 314 -12.64 10.82 26.85
CA TRP A 314 -12.57 9.90 27.98
C TRP A 314 -12.80 8.48 27.50
N ARG A 315 -12.00 7.54 28.00
CA ARG A 315 -12.11 6.12 27.65
C ARG A 315 -12.15 5.26 28.89
N TRP A 316 -13.21 4.47 29.01
CA TRP A 316 -13.38 3.54 30.11
C TRP A 316 -12.46 2.32 29.96
N SER A 317 -11.82 1.94 31.06
CA SER A 317 -11.06 0.69 31.16
C SER A 317 -12.00 -0.42 31.59
N PRO A 318 -12.12 -1.53 30.82
CA PRO A 318 -12.95 -2.66 31.24
C PRO A 318 -12.45 -3.28 32.56
N LEU A 319 -11.12 -3.30 32.76
CA LEU A 319 -10.50 -3.75 34.01
C LEU A 319 -10.81 -2.81 35.17
N GLY A 320 -10.81 -1.50 34.90
CA GLY A 320 -11.14 -0.47 35.89
C GLY A 320 -12.61 -0.48 36.30
N LEU A 321 -13.52 -0.71 35.34
CA LEU A 321 -14.93 -0.96 35.62
C LEU A 321 -15.11 -2.25 36.43
N GLY A 322 -14.40 -3.33 36.06
CA GLY A 322 -14.42 -4.59 36.80
C GLY A 322 -13.96 -4.44 38.25
N SER A 323 -12.87 -3.71 38.49
CA SER A 323 -12.39 -3.45 39.86
C SER A 323 -13.38 -2.62 40.68
N LEU A 324 -14.05 -1.64 40.07
CA LEU A 324 -15.11 -0.86 40.71
C LEU A 324 -16.31 -1.74 41.09
N VAL A 325 -16.75 -2.63 40.19
CA VAL A 325 -17.83 -3.60 40.49
C VAL A 325 -17.46 -4.51 41.64
N VAL A 326 -16.24 -5.05 41.66
CA VAL A 326 -15.75 -5.90 42.77
C VAL A 326 -15.71 -5.13 44.08
N ALA A 327 -15.24 -3.88 44.07
CA ALA A 327 -15.23 -3.02 45.26
C ALA A 327 -16.65 -2.77 45.79
N VAL A 328 -17.62 -2.51 44.90
CA VAL A 328 -19.04 -2.34 45.27
C VAL A 328 -19.61 -3.63 45.85
N LEU A 329 -19.33 -4.80 45.26
CA LEU A 329 -19.78 -6.09 45.79
C LEU A 329 -19.18 -6.41 47.15
N LEU A 330 -17.90 -6.10 47.36
CA LEU A 330 -17.24 -6.26 48.66
C LEU A 330 -17.84 -5.32 49.71
N LEU A 331 -18.10 -4.07 49.35
CA LEU A 331 -18.74 -3.10 50.24
C LEU A 331 -20.16 -3.52 50.59
N LEU A 332 -20.94 -4.00 49.61
CA LEU A 332 -22.28 -4.54 49.84
C LEU A 332 -22.23 -5.78 50.74
N SER A 333 -21.27 -6.68 50.51
CA SER A 333 -21.04 -7.86 51.35
C SER A 333 -20.72 -7.46 52.80
N LEU A 334 -19.84 -6.47 53.00
CA LEU A 334 -19.51 -5.94 54.33
C LEU A 334 -20.71 -5.28 55.02
N LEU A 335 -21.53 -4.53 54.28
CA LEU A 335 -22.76 -3.95 54.80
C LEU A 335 -23.76 -5.03 55.22
N LEU A 336 -23.95 -6.06 54.38
CA LEU A 336 -24.82 -7.19 54.69
C LEU A 336 -24.31 -7.98 55.90
N GLN A 337 -23.00 -8.20 56.01
CA GLN A 337 -22.38 -8.79 57.20
C GLN A 337 -22.60 -7.92 58.44
N GLY A 338 -22.52 -6.59 58.31
CA GLY A 338 -22.81 -5.65 59.38
C GLY A 338 -24.28 -5.73 59.84
N VAL A 339 -25.22 -5.77 58.89
CA VAL A 339 -26.65 -5.95 59.16
C VAL A 339 -26.91 -7.29 59.82
N ARG A 340 -26.32 -8.38 59.31
CA ARG A 340 -26.41 -9.72 59.89
C ARG A 340 -25.92 -9.77 61.34
N ARG A 341 -24.78 -9.13 61.62
CA ARG A 341 -24.24 -9.00 63.00
C ARG A 341 -25.21 -8.24 63.91
N ARG A 342 -25.82 -7.15 63.42
CA ARG A 342 -26.83 -6.38 64.17
C ARG A 342 -28.11 -7.18 64.44
N LEU A 343 -28.46 -8.12 63.55
CA LEU A 343 -29.61 -9.02 63.71
C LEU A 343 -29.34 -10.21 64.65
N GLY A 344 -28.19 -10.27 65.32
CA GLY A 344 -27.91 -11.27 66.36
C GLY A 344 -27.39 -12.62 65.83
N PHE A 345 -27.18 -12.77 64.52
CA PHE A 345 -26.51 -13.95 63.94
C PHE A 345 -24.98 -13.78 64.04
N GLY A 346 -24.46 -13.78 65.27
CA GLY A 346 -23.04 -13.72 65.58
C GLY A 346 -22.30 -15.02 65.21
N PHE A 347 -20.97 -14.96 65.19
CA PHE A 347 -20.14 -16.15 65.01
C PHE A 347 -20.41 -17.14 66.15
N PRO A 348 -20.50 -18.46 65.88
CA PRO A 348 -20.66 -19.45 66.93
C PRO A 348 -19.47 -19.34 67.89
N GLU A 349 -19.74 -19.03 69.15
CA GLU A 349 -18.74 -19.10 70.20
C GLU A 349 -18.28 -20.56 70.29
N LEU A 350 -16.97 -20.79 70.11
CA LEU A 350 -16.39 -22.10 70.33
C LEU A 350 -16.58 -22.45 71.82
N PRO A 351 -17.07 -23.64 72.16
CA PRO A 351 -17.15 -24.06 73.56
C PRO A 351 -15.73 -24.03 74.15
N SER A 352 -15.58 -23.26 75.23
CA SER A 352 -14.37 -23.12 76.04
C SER A 352 -13.92 -24.44 76.65
#